data_AF-A0A3D1B7S7-F1
#
_entry.id   AF-A0A3D1B7S7-F1
#
_cell.length_a   1.000
_cell.length_b   1.000
_cell.length_c   1.000
_cell.angle_alpha   90.00
_cell.angle_beta   90.00
_cell.angle_gamma   90.00
#
_symmetry.space_group_name_H-M   'P 1'
#
loop_
_entity.id
_entity.type
_entity.pdbx_description
1 polymer ?
#
loop_
_entity_poly.entity_id
_entity_poly.type
_entity_poly.pdbx_seq_one_letter_code
_entity_poly.pdbx_strand_id
1 'polypeptide(L)' 'TSAYIYRCACPERDFPFTAQRHALVRKGRRYFCRSCRATLAFSGELRTD' A
#
# COMPACT_ATOMS: atom_id res chain seq x y z
N THR A 1 -3.76 6.63 14.83
CA THR A 1 -4.49 5.81 13.82
C THR A 1 -3.51 4.93 13.07
N SER A 2 -3.78 3.63 12.89
CA SER A 2 -2.83 2.72 12.25
C SER A 2 -2.94 2.71 10.71
N ALA A 3 -1.81 2.81 10.01
CA ALA A 3 -1.70 2.80 8.56
C ALA A 3 -0.73 1.72 8.04
N TYR A 4 -1.22 0.86 7.14
CA TYR A 4 -0.42 -0.16 6.47
C TYR A 4 0.29 0.47 5.28
N ILE A 5 1.62 0.42 5.26
CA ILE A 5 2.39 1.11 4.22
C ILE A 5 2.53 0.21 3.00
N TYR A 6 2.19 0.75 1.83
CA TYR A 6 2.39 0.12 0.54
C TYR A 6 3.42 0.91 -0.26
N ARG A 7 4.21 0.21 -1.09
CA ARG A 7 5.23 0.79 -1.97
C ARG A 7 5.06 0.29 -3.40
N CYS A 8 5.59 1.06 -4.35
CA CYS A 8 5.76 0.63 -5.74
C CYS A 8 7.25 0.67 -6.12
N ALA A 9 7.55 0.49 -7.40
CA ALA A 9 8.90 0.62 -7.96
C ALA A 9 9.43 2.06 -8.01
N CYS A 10 8.65 3.07 -7.61
CA CYS A 10 9.17 4.44 -7.49
C CYS A 10 9.98 4.58 -6.20
N PRO A 11 11.13 5.27 -6.24
CA PRO A 11 11.89 5.57 -5.03
C PRO A 11 11.07 6.46 -4.08
N GLU A 12 11.21 6.22 -2.77
CA GLU A 12 10.70 7.07 -1.69
C GLU A 12 9.19 7.36 -1.70
N ARG A 13 8.39 6.54 -2.37
CA ARG A 13 6.93 6.68 -2.38
C ARG A 13 6.24 5.65 -1.48
N ASP A 14 5.69 6.16 -0.39
CA ASP A 14 4.82 5.40 0.51
C ASP A 14 3.34 5.73 0.26
N PHE A 15 2.51 4.69 0.35
CA PHE A 15 1.07 4.76 0.19
C PHE A 15 0.39 4.20 1.45
N PRO A 16 -0.08 5.06 2.38
CA PRO A 16 -0.74 4.59 3.58
C PRO A 16 -2.13 4.06 3.25
N PHE A 17 -2.37 2.80 3.59
CA PHE A 17 -3.65 2.13 3.45
C PHE A 17 -4.31 1.97 4.82
N THR A 18 -5.62 2.22 4.87
CA THR A 18 -6.44 1.87 6.04
C THR A 18 -6.53 0.35 6.18
N ALA A 19 -6.92 -0.13 7.37
CA ALA A 19 -7.18 -1.56 7.60
C ALA A 19 -8.18 -2.14 6.59
N GLN A 20 -9.23 -1.38 6.23
CA GLN A 20 -10.21 -1.80 5.22
C GLN A 20 -9.56 -2.01 3.85
N ARG A 21 -8.71 -1.07 3.39
CA ARG A 21 -8.05 -1.19 2.10
C ARG A 21 -7.03 -2.32 2.10
N HIS A 22 -6.29 -2.51 3.19
CA HIS A 22 -5.40 -3.65 3.37
C HIS A 22 -6.15 -5.00 3.30
N ALA A 23 -7.33 -5.11 3.92
CA ALA A 23 -8.16 -6.30 3.84
C ALA A 23 -8.65 -6.58 2.41
N LEU A 24 -8.99 -5.56 1.62
CA LEU A 24 -9.37 -5.73 0.22
C LEU A 24 -8.21 -6.29 -0.62
N VAL A 25 -6.97 -5.87 -0.36
CA VAL A 25 -5.78 -6.43 -1.05
C VAL A 25 -5.62 -7.92 -0.72
N ARG A 26 -5.80 -8.33 0.54
CA ARG A 26 -5.80 -9.76 0.92
C ARG A 26 -6.89 -10.58 0.22
N LYS A 27 -7.97 -9.95 -0.22
CA LYS A 27 -9.04 -10.56 -1.05
C LYS A 27 -8.77 -10.48 -2.56
N GLY A 28 -7.58 -10.06 -2.97
CA GLY A 28 -7.17 -10.01 -4.38
C GLY A 28 -7.35 -8.66 -5.08
N ARG A 29 -7.82 -7.61 -4.40
CA ARG A 29 -7.87 -6.27 -4.99
C ARG A 29 -6.45 -5.78 -5.27
N ARG A 30 -6.21 -5.28 -6.49
CA ARG A 30 -4.94 -4.67 -6.88
C ARG A 30 -5.08 -3.17 -7.00
N TYR A 31 -4.08 -2.45 -6.50
CA TYR A 31 -3.93 -1.01 -6.68
C TYR A 31 -2.65 -0.75 -7.46
N PHE A 32 -2.66 0.25 -8.33
CA PHE A 32 -1.53 0.57 -9.20
C PHE A 32 -1.05 1.99 -8.94
N CYS A 33 0.27 2.17 -9.00
CA CYS A 33 0.85 3.51 -9.00
C CYS A 33 0.47 4.22 -10.31
N ARG A 34 -0.01 5.47 -10.22
CA ARG A 34 -0.35 6.25 -11.42
C ARG A 34 0.86 6.68 -12.25
N SER A 35 2.07 6.64 -11.68
CA SER A 35 3.31 7.04 -12.36
C SER A 35 3.99 5.83 -13.02
N CYS A 36 4.47 4.86 -12.25
CA CYS A 36 5.18 3.71 -12.79
C CYS A 36 4.28 2.53 -13.21
N ARG A 37 2.97 2.60 -12.97
CA ARG A 37 1.96 1.55 -13.25
C ARG A 37 2.18 0.21 -12.55
N ALA A 38 3.24 0.07 -11.74
CA ALA A 38 3.46 -1.12 -10.92
C ALA A 38 2.35 -1.29 -9.87
N THR A 39 2.07 -2.55 -9.53
CA THR A 39 1.18 -2.89 -8.42
C THR A 39 1.78 -2.43 -7.10
N LEU A 40 0.95 -1.81 -6.25
CA LEU A 40 1.32 -1.48 -4.88
C LEU A 40 1.47 -2.77 -4.07
N ALA A 41 2.65 -2.98 -3.49
CA ALA A 41 2.96 -4.11 -2.61
C ALA A 41 3.04 -3.64 -1.16
N PHE A 42 2.56 -4.45 -0.23
CA PHE A 42 2.66 -4.17 1.19
C PHE A 42 4.14 -4.18 1.61
N SER A 43 4.61 -3.13 2.30
CA SER A 43 6.01 -3.03 2.71
C SER A 43 6.35 -3.85 3.95
N GLY A 44 5.36 -4.43 4.63
CA GLY A 44 5.53 -5.05 5.94
C GLY A 44 5.38 -4.07 7.11
N GLU A 45 5.30 -2.77 6.84
CA GLU A 45 5.29 -1.73 7.85
C GLU A 45 3.85 -1.31 8.22
N LEU A 46 3.57 -1.28 9.52
CA LEU A 46 2.37 -0.70 10.11
C LEU A 46 2.80 0.52 10.94
N ARG A 47 2.43 1.72 10.49
CA ARG A 47 2.65 2.94 11.27
C ARG A 47 1.48 3.15 12.20
N THR A 48 1.76 3.19 13.50
CA THR A 48 0.77 3.55 14.52
C THR A 48 1.16 4.90 15.06
N ASP A 49 0.30 5.89 14.85
CA ASP A 49 0.27 7.13 15.63
C ASP A 49 -0.59 6.91 16.87
#